data_AF-A0A1Z5JGW2-F1
#
_entry.id   AF-A0A1Z5JGW2-F1
#
_cell.length_a   1.000
_cell.length_b   1.000
_cell.length_c   1.000
_cell.angle_alpha   90.00
_cell.angle_beta   90.00
_cell.angle_gamma   90.00
#
_symmetry.space_group_name_H-M   'P 1'
#
loop_
_entity.id
_entity.type
_entity.pdbx_description
1 polymer ?
#
loop_
_entity_poly.entity_id
_entity_poly.type
_entity_poly.pdbx_seq_one_letter_code
_entity_poly.pdbx_strand_id
1 'polypeptide(L)'
;MASSYDPNVIIQAADEKLVNGDFEGGQMMFQSALLTWVDDAREGVNQVDPETIREAVASLWLAYAAFLTKAKQFKSATEAYEQAVACQIAGSVGRVWLEYARFAEERGKLKTAQDIYIRALIGEGGKPSSIVDEQDQNLLWNEFLEMMRKSNSDLTLPALQSAVYAEQNGVHATLVAPEPIPSSIPSSNLGQSRKRTNEALHTDDSELLNNASSLTHVVTAESVDIESKAFAEGLQHQSLPPDIAAAWMVRDGNGPALPPEPPLFEPSPPKLADPTAKDILGVDMALQLVERILSPSGSILLEVCRGLWSMQALQEKKSNEAVDALDTTMKAELEKLEASLESRLTVASGEAVLAMNANARSEFQNTCGQQRTGLLTGIAWEFRNLLYIQQQILSKMKVPGFEGPTVDPNTIDLQAKVCSYLHSAFFLRTRVGEEPHVTMLKGHLNALQKEKERQPSNSPLPRSFGGQQPLAVPPPQNNYNYMMPQMPYQQQQQPGMMMMHPPGQMNMYNNQMQVPMPPPPPGYYGNQQQQYPPPPPPYYR
;
A
#
# COMPACT_ATOMS: atom_id res chain seq x y z
N MET A 1 -17.79 -16.22 23.24
CA MET A 1 -17.59 -16.45 21.80
C MET A 1 -16.16 -16.94 21.57
N ALA A 2 -15.82 -18.14 22.05
CA ALA A 2 -14.43 -18.62 22.14
C ALA A 2 -14.12 -19.79 21.18
N SER A 3 -14.83 -19.90 20.05
CA SER A 3 -14.67 -21.01 19.08
C SER A 3 -14.52 -20.52 17.62
N SER A 4 -13.90 -19.37 17.38
CA SER A 4 -13.84 -18.79 16.03
C SER A 4 -12.78 -19.42 15.12
N TYR A 5 -11.74 -20.05 15.70
CA TYR A 5 -10.58 -20.57 14.96
C TYR A 5 -10.47 -22.09 15.07
N ASP A 6 -11.54 -22.81 14.69
CA ASP A 6 -11.50 -24.27 14.60
C ASP A 6 -11.35 -24.70 13.13
N PRO A 7 -10.17 -25.18 12.70
CA PRO A 7 -9.95 -25.65 11.33
C PRO A 7 -10.94 -26.75 10.94
N ASN A 8 -11.39 -27.59 11.88
CA ASN A 8 -12.25 -28.74 11.58
C ASN A 8 -13.60 -28.31 11.02
N VAL A 9 -14.13 -27.15 11.43
CA VAL A 9 -15.39 -26.61 10.91
C VAL A 9 -15.26 -26.29 9.43
N ILE A 10 -14.16 -25.63 9.03
CA ILE A 10 -13.90 -25.29 7.63
C ILE A 10 -13.62 -26.56 6.81
N ILE A 11 -12.86 -27.50 7.36
CA ILE A 11 -12.54 -28.78 6.72
C ILE A 11 -13.81 -29.58 6.44
N GLN A 12 -14.68 -29.75 7.45
CA GLN A 12 -15.91 -30.51 7.30
C GLN A 12 -16.82 -29.88 6.26
N ALA A 13 -16.97 -28.55 6.29
CA ALA A 13 -17.80 -27.85 5.33
C ALA A 13 -17.23 -27.93 3.89
N ALA A 14 -15.92 -27.81 3.72
CA ALA A 14 -15.28 -27.93 2.41
C ALA A 14 -15.33 -29.37 1.87
N ASP A 15 -15.13 -30.39 2.71
CA ASP A 15 -15.25 -31.80 2.32
C ASP A 15 -16.71 -32.14 1.93
N GLU A 16 -17.71 -31.59 2.62
CA GLU A 16 -19.12 -31.71 2.23
C GLU A 16 -19.37 -31.11 0.84
N LYS A 17 -18.79 -29.93 0.55
CA LYS A 17 -18.85 -29.34 -0.80
C LYS A 17 -18.21 -30.23 -1.86
N LEU A 18 -17.06 -30.84 -1.56
CA LEU A 18 -16.40 -31.77 -2.47
C LEU A 18 -17.25 -33.01 -2.76
N VAL A 19 -17.89 -33.59 -1.74
CA VAL A 19 -18.81 -34.73 -1.90
C VAL A 19 -19.99 -34.36 -2.80
N ASN A 20 -20.46 -33.11 -2.72
CA ASN A 20 -21.53 -32.58 -3.56
C ASN A 20 -21.08 -32.17 -4.98
N GLY A 21 -19.79 -32.36 -5.32
CA GLY A 21 -19.23 -31.95 -6.62
C GLY A 21 -18.95 -30.45 -6.75
N ASP A 22 -19.13 -29.68 -5.67
CA ASP A 22 -18.86 -28.24 -5.60
C ASP A 22 -17.41 -27.99 -5.15
N PHE A 23 -16.46 -28.33 -6.02
CA PHE A 23 -15.04 -28.16 -5.75
C PHE A 23 -14.67 -26.69 -5.50
N GLU A 24 -15.20 -25.77 -6.31
CA GLU A 24 -14.92 -24.34 -6.23
C GLU A 24 -15.45 -23.74 -4.92
N GLY A 25 -16.66 -24.14 -4.49
CA GLY A 25 -17.19 -23.77 -3.19
C GLY A 25 -16.31 -24.24 -2.03
N GLY A 26 -15.78 -25.47 -2.10
CA GLY A 26 -14.83 -25.99 -1.11
C GLY A 26 -13.51 -25.18 -1.06
N GLN A 27 -12.94 -24.82 -2.22
CA GLN A 27 -11.76 -23.95 -2.28
C GLN A 27 -12.03 -22.56 -1.68
N MET A 28 -13.18 -21.97 -1.98
CA MET A 28 -13.55 -20.64 -1.50
C MET A 28 -13.67 -20.60 0.04
N MET A 29 -14.16 -21.68 0.66
CA MET A 29 -14.23 -21.81 2.12
C MET A 29 -12.85 -21.75 2.76
N PHE A 30 -11.86 -22.49 2.23
CA PHE A 30 -10.49 -22.41 2.72
C PHE A 30 -9.86 -21.03 2.51
N GLN A 31 -9.97 -20.47 1.30
CA GLN A 31 -9.31 -19.19 0.97
C GLN A 31 -9.88 -18.02 1.78
N SER A 32 -11.20 -17.98 2.00
CA SER A 32 -11.84 -16.93 2.80
C SER A 32 -11.47 -17.03 4.28
N ALA A 33 -11.46 -18.25 4.84
CA ALA A 33 -11.03 -18.48 6.22
C ALA A 33 -9.54 -18.16 6.42
N LEU A 34 -8.67 -18.61 5.51
CA LEU A 34 -7.22 -18.31 5.55
C LEU A 34 -6.96 -16.81 5.51
N LEU A 35 -7.62 -16.06 4.61
CA LEU A 35 -7.47 -14.61 4.53
C LEU A 35 -7.85 -13.94 5.86
N THR A 36 -9.03 -14.28 6.37
CA THR A 36 -9.54 -13.70 7.63
C THR A 36 -8.62 -14.01 8.80
N TRP A 37 -8.20 -15.28 8.95
CA TRP A 37 -7.41 -15.70 10.12
C TRP A 37 -5.97 -15.19 10.07
N VAL A 38 -5.38 -15.05 8.87
CA VAL A 38 -4.05 -14.44 8.72
C VAL A 38 -4.10 -12.96 9.04
N ASP A 39 -5.15 -12.24 8.61
CA ASP A 39 -5.31 -10.82 8.94
C ASP A 39 -5.54 -10.64 10.45
N ASP A 40 -6.41 -11.44 11.07
CA ASP A 40 -6.62 -11.42 12.52
C ASP A 40 -5.33 -11.67 13.32
N ALA A 41 -4.50 -12.63 12.88
CA ALA A 41 -3.23 -12.94 13.51
C ALA A 41 -2.22 -11.79 13.37
N ARG A 42 -2.24 -11.05 12.26
CA ARG A 42 -1.35 -9.91 12.01
C ARG A 42 -1.76 -8.66 12.77
N GLU A 43 -3.06 -8.40 12.83
CA GLU A 43 -3.59 -7.19 13.47
C GLU A 43 -3.70 -7.35 15.00
N GLY A 44 -3.59 -8.58 15.53
CA GLY A 44 -3.69 -8.85 16.97
C GLY A 44 -5.06 -8.49 17.54
N VAL A 45 -6.11 -8.52 16.69
CA VAL A 45 -7.44 -7.98 16.99
C VAL A 45 -8.21 -8.83 18.00
N ASN A 46 -7.77 -10.06 18.26
CA ASN A 46 -8.44 -11.00 19.14
C ASN A 46 -7.58 -11.30 20.38
N GLN A 47 -8.21 -11.37 21.56
CA GLN A 47 -7.58 -11.85 22.82
C GLN A 47 -7.18 -13.33 22.77
N VAL A 48 -7.12 -13.93 21.57
CA VAL A 48 -6.69 -15.30 21.36
C VAL A 48 -5.17 -15.30 21.39
N ASP A 49 -4.62 -16.27 22.10
CA ASP A 49 -3.19 -16.51 22.16
C ASP A 49 -2.59 -16.62 20.74
N PRO A 50 -1.56 -15.81 20.40
CA PRO A 50 -0.94 -15.80 19.07
C PRO A 50 -0.47 -17.17 18.60
N GLU A 51 -0.06 -18.02 19.54
CA GLU A 51 0.38 -19.38 19.24
C GLU A 51 -0.78 -20.26 18.78
N THR A 52 -1.93 -20.13 19.45
CA THR A 52 -3.15 -20.85 19.09
C THR A 52 -3.63 -20.50 17.68
N ILE A 53 -3.63 -19.21 17.31
CA ILE A 53 -4.04 -18.80 15.95
C ILE A 53 -2.99 -19.21 14.91
N ARG A 54 -1.68 -19.18 15.26
CA ARG A 54 -0.60 -19.67 14.40
C ARG A 54 -0.80 -21.14 14.04
N GLU A 55 -1.08 -21.99 15.03
CA GLU A 55 -1.36 -23.41 14.83
C GLU A 55 -2.66 -23.66 14.04
N ALA A 56 -3.70 -22.85 14.27
CA ALA A 56 -4.95 -22.94 13.51
C ALA A 56 -4.75 -22.59 12.03
N VAL A 57 -4.02 -21.52 11.72
CA VAL A 57 -3.70 -21.11 10.34
C VAL A 57 -2.84 -22.16 9.64
N ALA A 58 -1.82 -22.71 10.32
CA ALA A 58 -0.99 -23.78 9.76
C ALA A 58 -1.79 -25.05 9.49
N SER A 59 -2.68 -25.43 10.41
CA SER A 59 -3.59 -26.57 10.22
C SER A 59 -4.54 -26.37 9.04
N LEU A 60 -5.04 -25.14 8.85
CA LEU A 60 -5.94 -24.80 7.76
C LEU A 60 -5.23 -24.87 6.40
N TRP A 61 -3.99 -24.37 6.29
CA TRP A 61 -3.17 -24.49 5.08
C TRP A 61 -2.91 -25.95 4.69
N LEU A 62 -2.53 -26.77 5.66
CA LEU A 62 -2.29 -28.20 5.44
C LEU A 62 -3.55 -28.91 4.96
N ALA A 63 -4.70 -28.61 5.57
CA ALA A 63 -5.96 -29.19 5.16
C ALA A 63 -6.40 -28.71 3.76
N TYR A 64 -6.13 -27.46 3.40
CA TYR A 64 -6.38 -26.96 2.05
C TYR A 64 -5.52 -27.70 1.00
N ALA A 65 -4.23 -27.90 1.26
CA ALA A 65 -3.37 -28.66 0.36
C ALA A 65 -3.81 -30.14 0.24
N ALA A 66 -4.24 -30.74 1.35
CA ALA A 66 -4.81 -32.09 1.36
C ALA A 66 -6.12 -32.17 0.57
N PHE A 67 -7.02 -31.18 0.71
CA PHE A 67 -8.26 -31.06 -0.07
C PHE A 67 -7.97 -31.00 -1.57
N LEU A 68 -6.99 -30.19 -2.00
CA LEU A 68 -6.57 -30.10 -3.41
C LEU A 68 -5.99 -31.43 -3.91
N THR A 69 -5.26 -32.14 -3.06
CA THR A 69 -4.71 -33.47 -3.38
C THR A 69 -5.82 -34.51 -3.54
N LYS A 70 -6.82 -34.54 -2.64
CA LYS A 70 -8.02 -35.39 -2.77
C LYS A 70 -8.75 -35.12 -4.09
N ALA A 71 -8.84 -33.85 -4.49
CA ALA A 71 -9.43 -33.43 -5.76
C ALA A 71 -8.53 -33.64 -6.99
N LYS A 72 -7.36 -34.26 -6.82
CA LYS A 72 -6.34 -34.52 -7.87
C LYS A 72 -5.77 -33.24 -8.53
N GLN A 73 -5.86 -32.09 -7.86
CA GLN A 73 -5.33 -30.81 -8.31
C GLN A 73 -3.90 -30.59 -7.79
N PHE A 74 -2.96 -31.46 -8.21
CA PHE A 74 -1.59 -31.49 -7.68
C PHE A 74 -0.80 -30.19 -7.88
N LYS A 75 -1.04 -29.47 -8.98
CA LYS A 75 -0.37 -28.19 -9.23
C LYS A 75 -0.82 -27.16 -8.20
N SER A 76 -2.13 -27.03 -8.00
CA SER A 76 -2.70 -26.14 -6.99
C SER A 76 -2.30 -26.56 -5.57
N ALA A 77 -2.18 -27.86 -5.28
CA ALA A 77 -1.67 -28.34 -3.99
C ALA A 77 -0.22 -27.88 -3.75
N THR A 78 0.62 -27.92 -4.79
CA THR A 78 2.00 -27.40 -4.74
C THR A 78 1.99 -25.89 -4.46
N GLU A 79 1.15 -25.13 -5.17
CA GLU A 79 1.00 -23.68 -4.96
C GLU A 79 0.50 -23.35 -3.55
N ALA A 80 -0.43 -24.15 -3.00
CA ALA A 80 -0.91 -23.98 -1.62
C ALA A 80 0.20 -24.21 -0.59
N TYR A 81 1.05 -25.22 -0.78
CA TYR A 81 2.21 -25.43 0.09
C TYR A 81 3.23 -24.29 -0.01
N GLU A 82 3.53 -23.81 -1.22
CA GLU A 82 4.45 -22.66 -1.39
C GLU A 82 3.89 -21.37 -0.74
N GLN A 83 2.58 -21.16 -0.81
CA GLN A 83 1.93 -20.04 -0.10
C GLN A 83 1.96 -20.23 1.42
N ALA A 84 1.77 -21.46 1.92
CA ALA A 84 1.81 -21.76 3.34
C ALA A 84 3.20 -21.49 3.94
N VAL A 85 4.27 -21.92 3.27
CA VAL A 85 5.65 -21.68 3.74
C VAL A 85 6.11 -20.22 3.55
N ALA A 86 5.53 -19.49 2.60
CA ALA A 86 5.76 -18.05 2.43
C ALA A 86 4.94 -17.19 3.41
N CYS A 87 3.93 -17.76 4.07
CA CYS A 87 3.09 -17.06 5.04
C CYS A 87 3.91 -16.73 6.30
N GLN A 88 3.90 -15.46 6.73
CA GLN A 88 4.64 -15.03 7.92
C GLN A 88 4.20 -15.72 9.21
N ILE A 89 2.93 -16.15 9.28
CA ILE A 89 2.35 -16.82 10.43
C ILE A 89 2.67 -18.32 10.38
N ALA A 90 2.19 -19.01 9.34
CA ALA A 90 2.31 -20.48 9.22
C ALA A 90 3.70 -20.97 8.77
N GLY A 91 4.48 -20.14 8.08
CA GLY A 91 5.78 -20.53 7.52
C GLY A 91 6.86 -20.83 8.56
N SER A 92 6.62 -20.45 9.81
CA SER A 92 7.50 -20.78 10.95
C SER A 92 7.22 -22.15 11.58
N VAL A 93 6.11 -22.81 11.20
CA VAL A 93 5.68 -24.10 11.77
C VAL A 93 6.35 -25.24 11.00
N GLY A 94 7.18 -26.05 11.68
CA GLY A 94 7.92 -27.15 11.08
C GLY A 94 7.04 -28.19 10.39
N ARG A 95 5.86 -28.47 10.94
CA ARG A 95 4.88 -29.40 10.35
C ARG A 95 4.46 -29.01 8.93
N VAL A 96 4.38 -27.71 8.61
CA VAL A 96 4.02 -27.24 7.26
C VAL A 96 5.07 -27.66 6.23
N TRP A 97 6.33 -27.52 6.59
CA TRP A 97 7.47 -27.90 5.76
C TRP A 97 7.61 -29.42 5.61
N LEU A 98 7.38 -30.15 6.70
CA LEU A 98 7.42 -31.61 6.70
C LEU A 98 6.40 -32.20 5.71
N GLU A 99 5.14 -31.77 5.80
CA GLU A 99 4.08 -32.24 4.89
C GLU A 99 4.32 -31.81 3.44
N TYR A 100 4.93 -30.64 3.22
CA TYR A 100 5.30 -30.23 1.87
C TYR A 100 6.39 -31.15 1.27
N ALA A 101 7.42 -31.48 2.04
CA ALA A 101 8.47 -32.38 1.61
C ALA A 101 7.93 -33.80 1.36
N ARG A 102 7.05 -34.31 2.23
CA ARG A 102 6.37 -35.60 2.05
C ARG A 102 5.52 -35.62 0.79
N PHE A 103 4.75 -34.56 0.53
CA PHE A 103 4.01 -34.43 -0.72
C PHE A 103 4.92 -34.48 -1.95
N ALA A 104 6.10 -33.84 -1.92
CA ALA A 104 7.07 -33.92 -3.01
C ALA A 104 7.66 -35.34 -3.16
N GLU A 105 7.93 -36.04 -2.05
CA GLU A 105 8.39 -37.43 -2.03
C GLU A 105 7.35 -38.40 -2.62
N GLU A 106 6.09 -38.30 -2.19
CA GLU A 106 4.97 -39.11 -2.71
C GLU A 106 4.80 -38.94 -4.23
N ARG A 107 5.16 -37.77 -4.74
CA ARG A 107 5.18 -37.44 -6.18
C ARG A 107 6.43 -37.94 -6.91
N GLY A 108 7.33 -38.63 -6.23
CA GLY A 108 8.60 -39.13 -6.77
C GLY A 108 9.65 -38.04 -7.02
N LYS A 109 9.49 -36.84 -6.44
CA LYS A 109 10.39 -35.71 -6.63
C LYS A 109 11.37 -35.56 -5.46
N LEU A 110 12.22 -36.57 -5.26
CA LEU A 110 13.16 -36.61 -4.13
C LEU A 110 14.08 -35.38 -4.07
N LYS A 111 14.56 -34.88 -5.20
CA LYS A 111 15.39 -33.66 -5.25
C LYS A 111 14.63 -32.43 -4.73
N THR A 112 13.38 -32.27 -5.14
CA THR A 112 12.54 -31.18 -4.65
C THR A 112 12.25 -31.32 -3.16
N ALA A 113 12.00 -32.53 -2.65
CA ALA A 113 11.83 -32.77 -1.23
C ALA A 113 13.10 -32.40 -0.43
N GLN A 114 14.29 -32.76 -0.95
CA GLN A 114 15.57 -32.32 -0.40
C GLN A 114 15.70 -30.80 -0.38
N ASP A 115 15.42 -30.12 -1.49
CA ASP A 115 15.48 -28.65 -1.58
C ASP A 115 14.55 -27.99 -0.55
N ILE A 116 13.35 -28.56 -0.33
CA ILE A 116 12.39 -28.09 0.69
C ILE A 116 12.96 -28.22 2.10
N TYR A 117 13.55 -29.36 2.46
CA TYR A 117 14.18 -29.54 3.79
C TYR A 117 15.33 -28.56 4.01
N ILE A 118 16.20 -28.39 3.03
CA ILE A 118 17.34 -27.47 3.11
C ILE A 118 16.83 -26.04 3.30
N ARG A 119 15.85 -25.62 2.49
CA ARG A 119 15.22 -24.30 2.59
C ARG A 119 14.59 -24.06 3.97
N ALA A 120 13.93 -25.07 4.55
CA ALA A 120 13.32 -24.97 5.87
C ALA A 120 14.37 -24.77 6.98
N LEU A 121 15.40 -25.62 6.99
CA LEU A 121 16.36 -25.76 8.09
C LEU A 121 17.44 -24.68 8.08
N ILE A 122 17.83 -24.22 6.90
CA ILE A 122 19.02 -23.39 6.70
C ILE A 122 18.69 -22.05 6.02
N GLY A 123 17.57 -22.00 5.29
CA GLY A 123 17.16 -20.84 4.50
C GLY A 123 17.68 -20.88 3.06
N GLU A 124 17.22 -19.93 2.25
CA GLU A 124 17.56 -19.82 0.83
C GLU A 124 17.99 -18.39 0.49
N GLY A 125 19.05 -18.24 -0.31
CA GLY A 125 19.51 -16.94 -0.80
C GLY A 125 20.01 -16.00 0.30
N GLY A 126 20.67 -16.54 1.34
CA GLY A 126 21.20 -15.76 2.47
C GLY A 126 20.13 -15.34 3.49
N LYS A 127 18.88 -15.77 3.31
CA LYS A 127 17.86 -15.65 4.36
C LYS A 127 18.15 -16.68 5.46
N PRO A 128 17.89 -16.34 6.73
CA PRO A 128 18.01 -17.31 7.82
C PRO A 128 16.96 -18.43 7.67
N SER A 129 17.14 -19.49 8.47
CA SER A 129 16.16 -20.56 8.63
C SER A 129 14.76 -20.01 8.90
N SER A 130 13.75 -20.63 8.28
CA SER A 130 12.35 -20.25 8.51
C SER A 130 11.81 -20.81 9.82
N ILE A 131 12.45 -21.86 10.35
CA ILE A 131 12.03 -22.55 11.57
C ILE A 131 12.84 -22.03 12.76
N VAL A 132 12.15 -21.41 13.71
CA VAL A 132 12.77 -20.86 14.93
C VAL A 132 12.74 -21.88 16.07
N ASP A 133 11.73 -22.75 16.10
CA ASP A 133 11.55 -23.73 17.16
C ASP A 133 12.51 -24.93 17.03
N GLU A 134 13.18 -25.28 18.12
CA GLU A 134 14.18 -26.35 18.15
C GLU A 134 13.55 -27.75 18.01
N GLN A 135 12.34 -27.96 18.50
CA GLN A 135 11.64 -29.24 18.36
C GLN A 135 11.27 -29.50 16.91
N ASP A 136 10.77 -28.47 16.22
CA ASP A 136 10.46 -28.52 14.78
C ASP A 136 11.73 -28.72 13.94
N GLN A 137 12.85 -28.07 14.28
CA GLN A 137 14.13 -28.32 13.61
C GLN A 137 14.58 -29.78 13.77
N ASN A 138 14.50 -30.32 14.99
CA ASN A 138 14.86 -31.71 15.26
C ASN A 138 13.96 -32.68 14.50
N LEU A 139 12.65 -32.41 14.44
CA LEU A 139 11.69 -33.19 13.66
C LEU A 139 12.09 -33.21 12.18
N LEU A 140 12.34 -32.05 11.58
CA LEU A 140 12.72 -31.93 10.17
C LEU A 140 14.05 -32.61 9.86
N TRP A 141 15.05 -32.48 10.74
CA TRP A 141 16.35 -33.15 10.59
C TRP A 141 16.24 -34.68 10.60
N ASN A 142 15.41 -35.23 11.50
CA ASN A 142 15.20 -36.67 11.60
C ASN A 142 14.47 -37.22 10.36
N GLU A 143 13.40 -36.54 9.92
CA GLU A 143 12.65 -36.93 8.72
C GLU A 143 13.48 -36.79 7.45
N PHE A 144 14.30 -35.74 7.35
CA PHE A 144 15.24 -35.58 6.24
C PHE A 144 16.27 -36.71 6.20
N LEU A 145 16.78 -37.13 7.36
CA LEU A 145 17.69 -38.28 7.46
C LEU A 145 17.02 -39.59 7.03
N GLU A 146 15.78 -39.83 7.46
CA GLU A 146 15.03 -41.03 7.05
C GLU A 146 14.81 -41.06 5.54
N MET A 147 14.45 -39.93 4.94
CA MET A 147 14.32 -39.81 3.48
C MET A 147 15.64 -40.13 2.77
N MET A 148 16.76 -39.56 3.23
CA MET A 148 18.07 -39.77 2.61
C MET A 148 18.60 -41.20 2.78
N ARG A 149 18.22 -41.88 3.88
CA ARG A 149 18.58 -43.28 4.13
C ARG A 149 17.94 -44.27 3.17
N LYS A 150 16.83 -43.92 2.53
CA LYS A 150 16.23 -44.73 1.46
C LYS A 150 17.19 -44.89 0.28
N SER A 151 18.09 -43.93 0.07
CA SER A 151 19.14 -43.96 -0.96
C SER A 151 20.50 -44.36 -0.40
N ASN A 152 20.81 -44.00 0.86
CA ASN A 152 22.11 -44.24 1.51
C ASN A 152 21.92 -44.72 2.96
N SER A 153 21.80 -46.03 3.18
CA SER A 153 21.46 -46.63 4.50
C SER A 153 22.40 -46.22 5.63
N ASP A 154 23.67 -45.97 5.32
CA ASP A 154 24.73 -45.74 6.31
C ASP A 154 24.86 -44.26 6.70
N LEU A 155 24.02 -43.38 6.16
CA LEU A 155 24.07 -41.96 6.46
C LEU A 155 23.69 -41.70 7.93
N THR A 156 24.51 -40.90 8.62
CA THR A 156 24.28 -40.47 10.01
C THR A 156 23.83 -39.01 10.05
N LEU A 157 23.11 -38.61 11.11
CA LEU A 157 22.62 -37.24 11.25
C LEU A 157 23.75 -36.19 11.19
N PRO A 158 24.90 -36.35 11.89
CA PRO A 158 25.99 -35.37 11.81
C PRO A 158 26.61 -35.27 10.41
N ALA A 159 26.69 -36.40 9.69
CA ALA A 159 27.20 -36.42 8.32
C ALA A 159 26.26 -35.68 7.37
N LEU A 160 24.95 -35.86 7.52
CA LEU A 160 23.95 -35.12 6.75
C LEU A 160 24.03 -33.62 7.03
N GLN A 161 24.01 -33.21 8.29
CA GLN A 161 24.11 -31.79 8.67
C GLN A 161 25.37 -31.15 8.08
N SER A 162 26.53 -31.81 8.22
CA SER A 162 27.79 -31.32 7.65
C SER A 162 27.75 -31.17 6.13
N ALA A 163 27.11 -32.10 5.42
CA ALA A 163 26.98 -32.04 3.97
C ALA A 163 26.13 -30.85 3.52
N VAL A 164 25.00 -30.61 4.20
CA VAL A 164 24.09 -29.52 3.83
C VAL A 164 24.72 -28.14 4.11
N TYR A 165 25.42 -27.97 5.24
CA TYR A 165 26.15 -26.73 5.52
C TYR A 165 27.30 -26.48 4.52
N ALA A 166 27.94 -27.54 4.01
CA ALA A 166 28.95 -27.41 2.97
C ALA A 166 28.35 -26.93 1.64
N GLU A 167 27.18 -27.49 1.27
CA GLU A 167 26.45 -27.11 0.06
C GLU A 167 26.01 -25.64 0.08
N GLN A 168 25.52 -25.15 1.22
CA GLN A 168 25.11 -23.75 1.37
C GLN A 168 26.26 -22.76 1.15
N ASN A 169 27.47 -23.09 1.62
CA ASN A 169 28.61 -22.19 1.54
C ASN A 169 29.21 -22.10 0.12
N GLY A 170 28.58 -22.72 -0.88
CA GLY A 170 29.11 -22.77 -2.25
C GLY A 170 30.45 -23.49 -2.34
N VAL A 171 30.86 -24.17 -1.26
CA VAL A 171 31.97 -25.09 -1.28
C VAL A 171 31.42 -26.34 -1.92
N HIS A 172 31.38 -26.36 -3.25
CA HIS A 172 31.37 -27.62 -3.98
C HIS A 172 32.60 -28.37 -3.47
N ALA A 173 32.38 -29.27 -2.52
CA ALA A 173 33.39 -30.18 -2.06
C ALA A 173 33.78 -30.99 -3.29
N THR A 174 34.90 -30.61 -3.90
CA THR A 174 35.60 -31.44 -4.86
C THR A 174 36.01 -32.67 -4.07
N LEU A 175 35.10 -33.66 -4.01
CA LEU A 175 35.41 -34.98 -3.52
C LEU A 175 36.60 -35.44 -4.37
N VAL A 176 37.77 -35.48 -3.73
CA VAL A 176 38.98 -36.06 -4.29
C VAL A 176 38.65 -37.51 -4.59
N ALA A 177 38.29 -37.78 -5.84
CA ALA A 177 38.05 -39.11 -6.34
C ALA A 177 39.40 -39.85 -6.42
N PRO A 178 39.51 -41.08 -5.89
CA PRO A 178 40.64 -41.95 -6.19
C PRO A 178 40.62 -42.35 -7.68
N GLU A 179 41.82 -42.53 -8.22
CA GLU A 179 42.23 -42.58 -9.63
C GLU A 179 41.34 -43.36 -10.64
N PRO A 180 41.28 -42.91 -11.91
CA PRO A 180 40.59 -43.62 -12.98
C PRO A 180 41.47 -44.68 -13.66
N ILE A 181 40.92 -45.87 -13.84
CA ILE A 181 41.43 -46.92 -14.73
C ILE A 181 41.02 -46.59 -16.17
N PRO A 182 41.91 -46.73 -17.19
CA PRO A 182 41.59 -46.36 -18.56
C PRO A 182 40.81 -47.49 -19.26
N SER A 183 39.71 -47.15 -19.91
CA SER A 183 39.05 -48.05 -20.88
C SER A 183 38.37 -47.25 -21.98
N SER A 184 39.08 -47.18 -23.09
CA SER A 184 38.67 -46.81 -24.44
C SER A 184 37.52 -47.68 -24.97
N ILE A 185 36.57 -47.09 -25.72
CA ILE A 185 35.89 -47.63 -26.93
C ILE A 185 35.05 -46.50 -27.59
N PRO A 186 34.84 -46.51 -28.93
CA PRO A 186 34.51 -45.31 -29.72
C PRO A 186 33.06 -45.24 -30.25
N SER A 187 32.68 -44.01 -30.63
CA SER A 187 31.80 -43.57 -31.73
C SER A 187 30.47 -44.27 -32.01
N SER A 188 29.39 -43.48 -32.09
CA SER A 188 28.40 -43.60 -33.18
C SER A 188 27.66 -42.28 -33.43
N ASN A 189 27.77 -41.84 -34.68
CA ASN A 189 27.00 -40.83 -35.40
C ASN A 189 25.54 -41.27 -35.60
N LEU A 190 24.57 -40.37 -35.46
CA LEU A 190 23.23 -40.34 -36.10
C LEU A 190 22.49 -39.14 -35.48
N GLY A 191 21.89 -38.17 -36.17
CA GLY A 191 21.48 -38.02 -37.56
C GLY A 191 20.21 -37.16 -37.57
N GLN A 192 20.25 -36.04 -38.30
CA GLN A 192 19.14 -35.40 -39.04
C GLN A 192 17.84 -35.01 -38.27
N SER A 193 17.56 -33.72 -38.12
CA SER A 193 16.84 -32.88 -39.11
C SER A 193 15.39 -33.30 -39.37
N ARG A 194 14.42 -32.54 -38.83
CA ARG A 194 13.06 -32.41 -39.38
C ARG A 194 12.49 -31.02 -39.07
N LYS A 195 12.65 -30.11 -40.02
CA LYS A 195 11.77 -28.95 -40.22
C LYS A 195 10.42 -29.46 -40.74
N ARG A 196 9.31 -29.02 -40.15
CA ARG A 196 7.97 -29.14 -40.73
C ARG A 196 7.50 -27.76 -41.15
N THR A 197 7.47 -27.57 -42.46
CA THR A 197 6.68 -26.58 -43.20
C THR A 197 5.22 -27.02 -43.23
N ASN A 198 4.28 -26.11 -43.01
CA ASN A 198 2.90 -26.23 -43.43
C ASN A 198 2.49 -24.90 -44.07
N GLU A 199 2.33 -24.93 -45.38
CA GLU A 199 1.72 -23.89 -46.20
C GLU A 199 0.27 -24.25 -46.50
N ALA A 200 -0.53 -23.17 -46.57
CA ALA A 200 -1.71 -22.95 -47.40
C ALA A 200 -3.01 -23.75 -47.14
N LEU A 201 -4.04 -23.01 -46.73
CA LEU A 201 -5.24 -22.92 -47.59
C LEU A 201 -5.91 -21.54 -47.47
N HIS A 202 -5.98 -20.86 -48.61
CA HIS A 202 -6.78 -19.68 -48.87
C HIS A 202 -8.28 -20.00 -48.77
N THR A 203 -9.05 -19.10 -48.18
CA THR A 203 -10.37 -18.73 -48.71
C THR A 203 -10.48 -17.21 -48.67
N ASP A 204 -10.78 -16.71 -49.86
CA ASP A 204 -10.94 -15.32 -50.27
C ASP A 204 -12.44 -15.02 -50.12
N ASP A 205 -12.80 -13.98 -49.37
CA ASP A 205 -14.09 -13.33 -49.50
C ASP A 205 -13.92 -11.85 -49.20
N SER A 206 -14.06 -11.09 -50.28
CA SER A 206 -13.84 -9.66 -50.38
C SER A 206 -15.12 -8.88 -50.10
N GLU A 207 -14.90 -7.64 -49.68
CA GLU A 207 -15.77 -6.49 -49.89
C GLU A 207 -17.09 -6.41 -49.10
N LEU A 208 -17.12 -5.52 -48.10
CA LEU A 208 -17.94 -4.29 -48.17
C LEU A 208 -17.68 -3.39 -46.94
N LEU A 209 -17.59 -2.08 -47.21
CA LEU A 209 -17.64 -0.91 -46.30
C LEU A 209 -16.33 -0.37 -45.70
N ASN A 210 -15.52 0.21 -46.60
CA ASN A 210 -14.65 1.36 -46.30
C ASN A 210 -15.48 2.66 -46.27
N ASN A 211 -15.53 3.33 -45.12
CA ASN A 211 -15.33 4.79 -45.02
C ASN A 211 -15.40 5.25 -43.56
N ALA A 212 -14.25 5.18 -42.89
CA ALA A 212 -13.91 6.08 -41.81
C ALA A 212 -12.40 6.33 -41.90
N SER A 213 -12.02 7.53 -42.34
CA SER A 213 -10.63 7.98 -42.41
C SER A 213 -10.05 8.08 -41.00
N SER A 214 -9.60 6.95 -40.47
CA SER A 214 -8.81 6.87 -39.25
C SER A 214 -7.41 7.36 -39.59
N LEU A 215 -7.13 8.61 -39.26
CA LEU A 215 -5.78 9.14 -39.18
C LEU A 215 -5.09 8.43 -38.00
N THR A 216 -4.57 7.21 -38.24
CA THR A 216 -3.72 6.51 -37.28
C THR A 216 -2.45 7.32 -37.12
N HIS A 217 -2.44 8.21 -36.14
CA HIS A 217 -1.23 8.88 -35.69
C HIS A 217 -0.25 7.78 -35.23
N VAL A 218 0.79 7.55 -36.03
CA VAL A 218 1.85 6.59 -35.69
C VAL A 218 2.54 7.12 -34.45
N VAL A 219 2.26 6.51 -33.30
CA VAL A 219 2.96 6.79 -32.05
C VAL A 219 4.39 6.28 -32.22
N THR A 220 5.32 7.18 -32.52
CA THR A 220 6.75 6.86 -32.58
C THR A 220 7.31 6.83 -31.16
N ALA A 221 8.38 6.06 -30.94
CA ALA A 221 9.09 6.05 -29.66
C ALA A 221 9.51 7.48 -29.23
N GLU A 222 9.87 8.32 -30.21
CA GLU A 222 10.20 9.74 -29.98
C GLU A 222 9.00 10.55 -29.47
N SER A 223 7.78 10.31 -29.97
CA SER A 223 6.58 10.96 -29.44
C SER A 223 6.28 10.57 -27.99
N VAL A 224 6.53 9.31 -27.62
CA VAL A 224 6.39 8.82 -26.24
C VAL A 224 7.44 9.46 -25.34
N ASP A 225 8.69 9.59 -25.80
CA ASP A 225 9.76 10.23 -25.02
C ASP A 225 9.51 11.73 -24.82
N ILE A 226 8.99 12.43 -25.84
CA ILE A 226 8.62 13.85 -25.73
C ILE A 226 7.48 14.02 -24.72
N GLU A 227 6.42 13.22 -24.81
CA GLU A 227 5.31 13.27 -23.86
C GLU A 227 5.74 12.87 -22.45
N SER A 228 6.60 11.86 -22.31
CA SER A 228 7.17 11.42 -21.03
C SER A 228 8.03 12.51 -20.39
N LYS A 229 8.87 13.21 -21.17
CA LYS A 229 9.66 14.35 -20.68
C LYS A 229 8.78 15.53 -20.30
N ALA A 230 7.83 15.92 -21.16
CA ALA A 230 6.90 17.00 -20.85
C ALA A 230 6.05 16.68 -19.61
N PHE A 231 5.71 15.41 -19.40
CA PHE A 231 5.04 14.94 -18.20
C PHE A 231 5.95 14.99 -16.97
N ALA A 232 7.20 14.53 -17.08
CA ALA A 232 8.19 14.60 -16.00
C ALA A 232 8.55 16.05 -15.62
N GLU A 233 8.66 16.95 -16.60
CA GLU A 233 8.82 18.40 -16.39
C GLU A 233 7.59 18.99 -15.69
N GLY A 234 6.39 18.56 -16.08
CA GLY A 234 5.14 18.89 -15.39
C GLY A 234 5.14 18.45 -13.92
N LEU A 235 5.70 17.27 -13.62
CA LEU A 235 5.87 16.77 -12.24
C LEU A 235 6.95 17.54 -11.46
N GLN A 236 7.92 18.13 -12.14
CA GLN A 236 8.98 18.94 -11.51
C GLN A 236 8.52 20.34 -11.14
N HIS A 237 7.44 20.85 -11.74
CA HIS A 237 6.80 22.07 -11.26
C HIS A 237 6.11 21.80 -9.91
N GLN A 238 6.82 22.13 -8.83
CA GLN A 238 6.41 21.86 -7.45
C GLN A 238 5.17 22.64 -6.98
N SER A 239 4.68 23.60 -7.77
CA SER A 239 3.56 24.46 -7.39
C SER A 239 2.35 24.25 -8.27
N LEU A 240 1.17 24.19 -7.64
CA LEU A 240 -0.11 24.23 -8.34
C LEU A 240 -0.22 25.47 -9.24
N PRO A 241 -0.93 25.36 -10.37
CA PRO A 241 -1.33 26.53 -11.15
C PRO A 241 -2.02 27.59 -10.28
N PRO A 242 -1.73 28.90 -10.46
CA PRO A 242 -2.24 29.95 -9.58
C PRO A 242 -3.77 30.00 -9.47
N ASP A 243 -4.47 29.70 -10.56
CA ASP A 243 -5.93 29.61 -10.64
C ASP A 243 -6.48 28.45 -9.81
N ILE A 244 -5.86 27.27 -9.89
CA ILE A 244 -6.22 26.11 -9.06
C ILE A 244 -5.92 26.38 -7.58
N ALA A 245 -4.75 26.97 -7.28
CA ALA A 245 -4.39 27.34 -5.91
C ALA A 245 -5.38 28.35 -5.31
N ALA A 246 -5.78 29.36 -6.08
CA ALA A 246 -6.80 30.33 -5.68
C ALA A 246 -8.15 29.65 -5.44
N ALA A 247 -8.55 28.69 -6.27
CA ALA A 247 -9.79 27.94 -6.08
C ALA A 247 -9.80 27.14 -4.76
N TRP A 248 -8.67 26.51 -4.39
CA TRP A 248 -8.52 25.87 -3.07
C TRP A 248 -8.63 26.87 -1.92
N MET A 249 -7.99 28.03 -2.02
CA MET A 249 -8.06 29.06 -0.97
C MET A 249 -9.49 29.58 -0.75
N VAL A 250 -10.25 29.75 -1.83
CA VAL A 250 -11.67 30.12 -1.77
C VAL A 250 -12.47 29.02 -1.07
N ARG A 251 -12.23 27.76 -1.43
CA ARG A 251 -12.92 26.60 -0.86
C ARG A 251 -12.69 26.47 0.66
N ASP A 252 -11.47 26.74 1.12
CA ASP A 252 -11.13 26.62 2.55
C ASP A 252 -11.50 27.87 3.38
N GLY A 253 -12.04 28.93 2.75
CA GLY A 253 -12.50 30.13 3.46
C GLY A 253 -11.39 30.90 4.18
N ASN A 254 -10.18 30.98 3.60
CA ASN A 254 -8.96 31.53 4.22
C ASN A 254 -8.47 30.78 5.48
N GLY A 255 -9.00 29.59 5.77
CA GLY A 255 -8.45 28.71 6.79
C GLY A 255 -7.08 28.13 6.41
N PRO A 256 -6.41 27.43 7.34
CA PRO A 256 -5.22 26.64 6.99
C PRO A 256 -5.58 25.61 5.91
N ALA A 257 -4.63 25.32 5.03
CA ALA A 257 -4.85 24.33 3.98
C ALA A 257 -5.17 22.97 4.58
N LEU A 258 -6.24 22.34 4.10
CA LEU A 258 -6.65 20.98 4.43
C LEU A 258 -6.34 20.02 3.27
N PRO A 259 -5.96 18.77 3.54
CA PRO A 259 -5.83 17.78 2.48
C PRO A 259 -7.16 17.61 1.71
N PRO A 260 -7.13 17.15 0.46
CA PRO A 260 -8.34 16.80 -0.27
C PRO A 260 -9.08 15.65 0.41
N GLU A 261 -10.38 15.80 0.62
CA GLU A 261 -11.26 14.75 1.16
C GLU A 261 -12.44 14.52 0.21
N PRO A 262 -12.72 13.27 -0.20
CA PRO A 262 -11.86 12.08 -0.02
C PRO A 262 -10.59 12.11 -0.88
N PRO A 263 -9.52 11.35 -0.53
CA PRO A 263 -8.42 11.09 -1.46
C PRO A 263 -8.94 10.29 -2.66
N LEU A 264 -8.32 10.44 -3.85
CA LEU A 264 -8.74 9.67 -5.02
C LEU A 264 -8.50 8.17 -4.86
N PHE A 265 -7.41 7.81 -4.20
CA PHE A 265 -7.02 6.43 -3.97
C PHE A 265 -6.89 6.19 -2.47
N GLU A 266 -7.65 5.23 -1.96
CA GLU A 266 -7.48 4.77 -0.58
C GLU A 266 -6.33 3.77 -0.46
N PRO A 267 -5.71 3.63 0.73
CA PRO A 267 -4.62 2.70 0.96
C PRO A 267 -5.00 1.24 0.65
N SER A 268 -6.26 0.89 0.89
CA SER A 268 -6.78 -0.46 0.69
C SER A 268 -7.71 -0.52 -0.52
N PRO A 269 -7.69 -1.60 -1.31
CA PRO A 269 -8.65 -1.81 -2.36
C PRO A 269 -10.05 -1.93 -1.73
N PRO A 270 -11.02 -1.15 -2.20
CA PRO A 270 -12.36 -1.16 -1.64
C PRO A 270 -13.04 -2.51 -1.93
N LYS A 271 -13.72 -3.04 -0.91
CA LYS A 271 -14.58 -4.21 -1.04
C LYS A 271 -15.86 -3.77 -1.72
N LEU A 272 -15.89 -3.85 -3.05
CA LEU A 272 -17.10 -3.58 -3.82
C LEU A 272 -18.11 -4.70 -3.57
N ALA A 273 -19.27 -4.35 -2.99
CA ALA A 273 -20.37 -5.29 -2.82
C ALA A 273 -20.91 -5.78 -4.18
N ASP A 274 -20.94 -4.87 -5.17
CA ASP A 274 -21.28 -5.17 -6.55
C ASP A 274 -20.03 -5.04 -7.45
N PRO A 275 -19.59 -6.12 -8.12
CA PRO A 275 -18.41 -6.10 -8.99
C PRO A 275 -18.62 -5.30 -10.29
N THR A 276 -19.85 -4.87 -10.59
CA THR A 276 -20.18 -3.93 -11.67
C THR A 276 -20.02 -2.47 -11.24
N ALA A 277 -19.91 -2.19 -9.93
CA ALA A 277 -19.90 -0.85 -9.33
C ALA A 277 -21.13 0.03 -9.61
N LYS A 278 -22.24 -0.54 -10.12
CA LYS A 278 -23.46 0.25 -10.37
C LYS A 278 -24.05 0.86 -9.10
N ASP A 279 -23.88 0.22 -7.94
CA ASP A 279 -24.42 0.70 -6.67
C ASP A 279 -23.75 2.01 -6.21
N ILE A 280 -22.48 2.22 -6.57
CA ILE A 280 -21.71 3.41 -6.17
C ILE A 280 -21.64 4.47 -7.28
N LEU A 281 -21.65 4.07 -8.55
CA LEU A 281 -21.45 4.96 -9.70
C LEU A 281 -22.74 5.22 -10.51
N GLY A 282 -23.77 4.40 -10.32
CA GLY A 282 -24.92 4.35 -11.22
C GLY A 282 -24.62 3.59 -12.51
N VAL A 283 -25.69 3.17 -13.20
CA VAL A 283 -25.62 2.30 -14.39
C VAL A 283 -24.83 2.94 -15.53
N ASP A 284 -25.07 4.22 -15.82
CA ASP A 284 -24.45 4.90 -16.96
C ASP A 284 -22.93 5.07 -16.80
N MET A 285 -22.46 5.46 -15.61
CA MET A 285 -21.05 5.66 -15.35
C MET A 285 -20.30 4.32 -15.26
N ALA A 286 -20.90 3.33 -14.59
CA ALA A 286 -20.36 1.96 -14.56
C ALA A 286 -20.19 1.38 -15.97
N LEU A 287 -21.20 1.57 -16.83
CA LEU A 287 -21.16 1.11 -18.22
C LEU A 287 -20.02 1.78 -19.01
N GLN A 288 -19.90 3.11 -18.92
CA GLN A 288 -18.81 3.85 -19.59
C GLN A 288 -17.42 3.40 -19.11
N LEU A 289 -17.26 3.10 -17.82
CA LEU A 289 -16.00 2.61 -17.27
C LEU A 289 -15.66 1.20 -17.73
N VAL A 290 -16.63 0.28 -17.73
CA VAL A 290 -16.45 -1.08 -18.24
C VAL A 290 -16.06 -1.03 -19.73
N GLU A 291 -16.74 -0.21 -20.53
CA GLU A 291 -16.37 0.02 -21.93
C GLU A 291 -14.94 0.58 -22.08
N ARG A 292 -14.56 1.52 -21.20
CA ARG A 292 -13.21 2.08 -21.19
C ARG A 292 -12.15 1.03 -20.87
N ILE A 293 -12.39 0.15 -19.89
CA ILE A 293 -11.46 -0.93 -19.50
C ILE A 293 -11.39 -2.03 -20.56
N LEU A 294 -12.48 -2.28 -21.29
CA LEU A 294 -12.51 -3.25 -22.39
C LEU A 294 -11.88 -2.74 -23.70
N SER A 295 -11.65 -1.43 -23.82
CA SER A 295 -10.97 -0.86 -24.97
C SER A 295 -9.51 -1.35 -25.10
N PRO A 296 -8.87 -1.24 -26.27
CA PRO A 296 -7.48 -1.68 -26.47
C PRO A 296 -6.44 -1.04 -25.53
N SER A 297 -6.74 0.13 -24.97
CA SER A 297 -5.88 0.82 -24.00
C SER A 297 -6.25 0.55 -22.54
N GLY A 298 -7.23 -0.32 -22.28
CA GLY A 298 -7.71 -0.61 -20.93
C GLY A 298 -6.64 -1.23 -20.02
N SER A 299 -5.75 -2.06 -20.56
CA SER A 299 -4.62 -2.63 -19.79
C SER A 299 -3.61 -1.58 -19.37
N ILE A 300 -3.32 -0.62 -20.25
CA ILE A 300 -2.48 0.53 -19.93
C ILE A 300 -3.16 1.41 -18.86
N LEU A 301 -4.48 1.62 -18.97
CA LEU A 301 -5.24 2.37 -17.97
C LEU A 301 -5.11 1.77 -16.57
N LEU A 302 -5.24 0.44 -16.44
CA LEU A 302 -5.12 -0.21 -15.13
C LEU A 302 -3.70 -0.12 -14.56
N GLU A 303 -2.66 -0.24 -15.38
CA GLU A 303 -1.27 -0.04 -14.93
C GLU A 303 -1.00 1.43 -14.53
N VAL A 304 -1.54 2.40 -15.26
CA VAL A 304 -1.45 3.82 -14.86
C VAL A 304 -2.15 4.03 -13.52
N CYS A 305 -3.36 3.51 -13.33
CA CYS A 305 -4.08 3.62 -12.04
C CYS A 305 -3.28 3.02 -10.88
N ARG A 306 -2.63 1.87 -11.10
CA ARG A 306 -1.72 1.27 -10.11
C ARG A 306 -0.54 2.18 -9.77
N GLY A 307 0.04 2.84 -10.78
CA GLY A 307 1.09 3.85 -10.59
C GLY A 307 0.61 5.04 -9.75
N LEU A 308 -0.57 5.59 -10.06
CA LEU A 308 -1.16 6.72 -9.32
C LEU A 308 -1.48 6.36 -7.85
N TRP A 309 -2.01 5.16 -7.61
CA TRP A 309 -2.20 4.62 -6.26
C TRP A 309 -0.87 4.49 -5.51
N SER A 310 0.19 4.00 -6.18
CA SER A 310 1.52 3.88 -5.56
C SER A 310 2.10 5.25 -5.19
N MET A 311 1.88 6.29 -6.01
CA MET A 311 2.29 7.66 -5.69
C MET A 311 1.57 8.20 -4.45
N GLN A 312 0.26 7.95 -4.32
CA GLN A 312 -0.52 8.30 -3.13
C GLN A 312 0.06 7.65 -1.87
N ALA A 313 0.30 6.34 -1.90
CA ALA A 313 0.86 5.61 -0.77
C ALA A 313 2.26 6.11 -0.37
N LEU A 314 3.13 6.43 -1.35
CA LEU A 314 4.45 7.00 -1.08
C LEU A 314 4.36 8.39 -0.45
N GLN A 315 3.42 9.24 -0.91
CA GLN A 315 3.20 10.57 -0.36
C GLN A 315 2.66 10.51 1.08
N GLU A 316 1.74 9.59 1.37
CA GLU A 316 1.25 9.32 2.74
C GLU A 316 2.37 8.87 3.66
N LYS A 317 3.19 7.90 3.22
CA LYS A 317 4.36 7.44 3.98
C LYS A 317 5.31 8.60 4.29
N LYS A 318 5.72 9.38 3.29
CA LYS A 318 6.60 10.55 3.44
C LYS A 318 6.01 11.57 4.43
N SER A 319 4.71 11.82 4.35
CA SER A 319 4.00 12.77 5.22
C SER A 319 4.00 12.30 6.68
N ASN A 320 3.74 11.01 6.92
CA ASN A 320 3.77 10.41 8.25
C ASN A 320 5.19 10.48 8.85
N GLU A 321 6.22 10.10 8.08
CA GLU A 321 7.62 10.19 8.52
C GLU A 321 8.01 11.63 8.89
N ALA A 322 7.53 12.64 8.17
CA ALA A 322 7.79 14.04 8.48
C ALA A 322 7.13 14.50 9.80
N VAL A 323 5.89 14.05 10.05
CA VAL A 323 5.17 14.32 11.32
C VAL A 323 5.87 13.64 12.49
N ASP A 324 6.23 12.36 12.35
CA ASP A 324 6.92 11.60 13.40
C ASP A 324 8.29 12.20 13.71
N ALA A 325 9.03 12.67 12.70
CA ALA A 325 10.31 13.35 12.88
C ALA A 325 10.16 14.67 13.64
N LEU A 326 9.12 15.45 13.35
CA LEU A 326 8.81 16.68 14.07
C LEU A 326 8.45 16.40 15.53
N ASP A 327 7.55 15.44 15.77
CA ASP A 327 7.10 15.06 17.12
C ASP A 327 8.28 14.52 17.96
N THR A 328 9.20 13.75 17.34
CA THR A 328 10.45 13.30 17.97
C THR A 328 11.35 14.47 18.36
N THR A 329 11.49 15.47 17.48
CA THR A 329 12.30 16.67 17.74
C THR A 329 11.71 17.49 18.88
N MET A 330 10.40 17.74 18.85
CA MET A 330 9.69 18.49 19.89
C MET A 330 9.80 17.80 21.26
N LYS A 331 9.72 16.47 21.31
CA LYS A 331 9.89 15.72 22.55
C LYS A 331 11.29 15.91 23.15
N ALA A 332 12.34 15.82 22.33
CA ALA A 332 13.71 16.02 22.77
C ALA A 332 13.97 17.47 23.24
N GLU A 333 13.36 18.46 22.60
CA GLU A 333 13.44 19.87 23.03
C GLU A 333 12.68 20.13 24.34
N LEU A 334 11.53 19.48 24.54
CA LEU A 334 10.78 19.56 25.79
C LEU A 334 11.59 19.00 26.97
N GLU A 335 12.24 17.85 26.80
CA GLU A 335 13.10 17.26 27.83
C GLU A 335 14.26 18.20 28.21
N LYS A 336 14.89 18.85 27.22
CA LYS A 336 15.93 19.87 27.46
C LYS A 336 15.39 21.11 28.18
N LEU A 337 14.19 21.57 27.80
CA LEU A 337 13.54 22.70 28.44
C LEU A 337 13.27 22.36 29.92
N GLU A 338 12.63 21.23 30.21
CA GLU A 338 12.31 20.84 31.59
C GLU A 338 13.56 20.71 32.47
N ALA A 339 14.64 20.11 31.95
CA ALA A 339 15.92 20.06 32.67
C ALA A 339 16.49 21.46 32.97
N SER A 340 16.34 22.40 32.03
CA SER A 340 16.75 23.80 32.25
C SER A 340 15.88 24.50 33.30
N LEU A 341 14.56 24.28 33.28
CA LEU A 341 13.62 24.87 34.24
C LEU A 341 13.84 24.31 35.65
N GLU A 342 14.15 23.02 35.78
CA GLU A 342 14.50 22.37 37.03
C GLU A 342 15.81 22.92 37.60
N SER A 343 16.84 23.09 36.76
CA SER A 343 18.10 23.72 37.18
C SER A 343 17.88 25.12 37.75
N ARG A 344 17.02 25.94 37.14
CA ARG A 344 16.67 27.28 37.67
C ARG A 344 16.02 27.21 39.05
N LEU A 345 15.13 26.24 39.27
CA LEU A 345 14.47 26.03 40.55
C LEU A 345 15.46 25.63 41.65
N THR A 346 16.50 24.86 41.33
CA THR A 346 17.54 24.50 42.31
C THR A 346 18.40 25.68 42.74
N VAL A 347 18.60 26.68 41.85
CA VAL A 347 19.43 27.86 42.12
C VAL A 347 18.63 28.95 42.85
N ALA A 348 17.37 29.13 42.48
CA ALA A 348 16.51 30.17 43.05
C ALA A 348 15.08 29.64 43.27
N SER A 349 14.66 29.57 44.54
CA SER A 349 13.29 29.26 44.92
C SER A 349 12.52 30.56 45.19
N GLY A 350 11.53 30.86 44.35
CA GLY A 350 10.67 32.03 44.52
C GLY A 350 9.54 32.07 43.49
N GLU A 351 8.45 32.76 43.82
CA GLU A 351 7.26 32.86 42.97
C GLU A 351 7.57 33.43 41.57
N ALA A 352 8.53 34.35 41.49
CA ALA A 352 8.98 34.90 40.21
C ALA A 352 9.60 33.84 39.29
N VAL A 353 10.38 32.88 39.82
CA VAL A 353 11.00 31.79 39.04
C VAL A 353 9.93 30.81 38.56
N LEU A 354 8.93 30.51 39.39
CA LEU A 354 7.80 29.67 39.00
C LEU A 354 6.97 30.31 37.88
N ALA A 355 6.68 31.62 37.97
CA ALA A 355 5.98 32.35 36.93
C ALA A 355 6.78 32.39 35.61
N MET A 356 8.09 32.60 35.67
CA MET A 356 8.97 32.54 34.50
C MET A 356 8.99 31.15 33.85
N ASN A 357 9.08 30.08 34.65
CA ASN A 357 9.06 28.71 34.14
C ASN A 357 7.71 28.37 33.50
N ALA A 358 6.59 28.82 34.09
CA ALA A 358 5.26 28.67 33.50
C ALA A 358 5.15 29.40 32.15
N ASN A 359 5.66 30.63 32.06
CA ASN A 359 5.69 31.38 30.80
C ASN A 359 6.54 30.67 29.73
N ALA A 360 7.73 30.18 30.09
CA ALA A 360 8.60 29.45 29.16
C ALA A 360 7.93 28.16 28.62
N ARG A 361 7.20 27.42 29.46
CA ARG A 361 6.41 26.27 29.00
C ARG A 361 5.31 26.68 28.03
N SER A 362 4.59 27.76 28.33
CA SER A 362 3.54 28.27 27.45
C SER A 362 4.09 28.73 26.09
N GLU A 363 5.24 29.42 26.09
CA GLU A 363 5.91 29.86 24.86
C GLU A 363 6.38 28.67 24.02
N PHE A 364 6.94 27.64 24.66
CA PHE A 364 7.33 26.40 23.99
C PHE A 364 6.11 25.69 23.36
N GLN A 365 5.02 25.53 24.11
CA GLN A 365 3.78 24.94 23.60
C GLN A 365 3.22 25.70 22.39
N ASN A 366 3.22 27.04 22.44
CA ASN A 366 2.79 27.87 21.31
C ASN A 366 3.70 27.66 20.08
N THR A 367 5.01 27.59 20.30
CA THR A 367 5.99 27.33 19.23
C THR A 367 5.77 25.96 18.59
N CYS A 368 5.57 24.91 19.41
CA CYS A 368 5.25 23.58 18.92
C CYS A 368 3.94 23.57 18.10
N GLY A 369 2.90 24.24 18.58
CA GLY A 369 1.63 24.37 17.87
C GLY A 369 1.79 25.04 16.50
N GLN A 370 2.58 26.11 16.41
CA GLN A 370 2.86 26.81 15.15
C GLN A 370 3.66 25.94 14.18
N GLN A 371 4.72 25.26 14.65
CA GLN A 371 5.53 24.36 13.81
C GLN A 371 4.69 23.20 13.27
N ARG A 372 3.87 22.56 14.12
CA ARG A 372 2.99 21.47 13.70
C ARG A 372 1.96 21.94 12.68
N THR A 373 1.33 23.09 12.91
CA THR A 373 0.37 23.68 11.97
C THR A 373 1.03 24.01 10.63
N GLY A 374 2.25 24.56 10.66
CA GLY A 374 3.04 24.86 9.45
C GLY A 374 3.36 23.60 8.64
N LEU A 375 3.80 22.53 9.31
CA LEU A 375 4.07 21.24 8.65
C LEU A 375 2.81 20.65 8.03
N LEU A 376 1.70 20.59 8.77
CA LEU A 376 0.43 20.05 8.28
C LEU A 376 -0.13 20.85 7.10
N THR A 377 0.00 22.18 7.14
CA THR A 377 -0.37 23.06 6.02
C THR A 377 0.48 22.75 4.78
N GLY A 378 1.79 22.52 4.97
CA GLY A 378 2.68 22.10 3.88
C GLY A 378 2.29 20.76 3.27
N ILE A 379 2.05 19.75 4.11
CA ILE A 379 1.59 18.42 3.70
C ILE A 379 0.27 18.51 2.91
N ALA A 380 -0.69 19.33 3.39
CA ALA A 380 -1.95 19.54 2.69
C ALA A 380 -1.76 20.09 1.27
N TRP A 381 -0.83 21.03 1.06
CA TRP A 381 -0.49 21.53 -0.27
C TRP A 381 0.18 20.47 -1.17
N GLU A 382 1.05 19.61 -0.60
CA GLU A 382 1.65 18.49 -1.33
C GLU A 382 0.55 17.53 -1.84
N PHE A 383 -0.44 17.18 -1.01
CA PHE A 383 -1.56 16.34 -1.43
C PHE A 383 -2.47 16.99 -2.48
N ARG A 384 -2.70 18.31 -2.40
CA ARG A 384 -3.46 19.04 -3.45
C ARG A 384 -2.73 19.02 -4.78
N ASN A 385 -1.40 19.14 -4.77
CA ASN A 385 -0.59 19.03 -5.97
C ASN A 385 -0.67 17.61 -6.56
N LEU A 386 -0.58 16.58 -5.71
CA LEU A 386 -0.73 15.20 -6.13
C LEU A 386 -2.11 14.92 -6.75
N LEU A 387 -3.19 15.41 -6.11
CA LEU A 387 -4.55 15.32 -6.64
C LEU A 387 -4.65 15.94 -8.04
N TYR A 388 -4.12 17.16 -8.21
CA TYR A 388 -4.10 17.86 -9.50
C TYR A 388 -3.41 17.02 -10.59
N ILE A 389 -2.25 16.45 -10.29
CA ILE A 389 -1.49 15.58 -11.20
C ILE A 389 -2.33 14.34 -11.57
N GLN A 390 -2.92 13.66 -10.60
CA GLN A 390 -3.75 12.48 -10.82
C GLN A 390 -4.96 12.81 -11.71
N GLN A 391 -5.66 13.92 -11.44
CA GLN A 391 -6.79 14.39 -12.26
C GLN A 391 -6.38 14.69 -13.70
N GLN A 392 -5.23 15.35 -13.91
CA GLN A 392 -4.71 15.63 -15.26
C GLN A 392 -4.44 14.35 -16.05
N ILE A 393 -3.82 13.35 -15.42
CA ILE A 393 -3.47 12.09 -16.07
C ILE A 393 -4.75 11.34 -16.46
N LEU A 394 -5.68 11.19 -15.53
CA LEU A 394 -6.93 10.47 -15.76
C LEU A 394 -7.83 11.18 -16.79
N SER A 395 -7.85 12.51 -16.81
CA SER A 395 -8.52 13.31 -17.84
C SER A 395 -7.91 13.08 -19.23
N LYS A 396 -6.57 13.12 -19.36
CA LYS A 396 -5.89 12.79 -20.63
C LYS A 396 -6.18 11.36 -21.11
N MET A 397 -6.33 10.43 -20.18
CA MET A 397 -6.73 9.05 -20.47
C MET A 397 -8.23 8.89 -20.79
N LYS A 398 -9.01 9.97 -20.77
CA LYS A 398 -10.45 9.98 -21.02
C LYS A 398 -11.19 9.02 -20.10
N VAL A 399 -10.83 9.03 -18.81
CA VAL A 399 -11.56 8.27 -17.80
C VAL A 399 -12.89 8.99 -17.53
N PRO A 400 -14.04 8.30 -17.60
CA PRO A 400 -15.34 8.89 -17.26
C PRO A 400 -15.33 9.54 -15.86
N GLY A 401 -15.88 10.75 -15.73
CA GLY A 401 -15.87 11.55 -14.49
C GLY A 401 -14.61 12.42 -14.29
N PHE A 402 -13.67 12.42 -15.24
CA PHE A 402 -12.48 13.26 -15.23
C PHE A 402 -12.48 14.24 -16.41
N GLU A 403 -13.18 15.36 -16.29
CA GLU A 403 -13.17 16.43 -17.30
C GLU A 403 -11.95 17.36 -17.21
N GLY A 404 -11.16 17.22 -16.14
CA GLY A 404 -9.97 18.04 -15.88
C GLY A 404 -9.74 18.20 -14.38
N PRO A 405 -8.75 19.02 -13.99
CA PRO A 405 -8.52 19.35 -12.59
C PRO A 405 -9.69 20.11 -11.98
N THR A 406 -10.07 19.73 -10.76
CA THR A 406 -11.20 20.34 -10.05
C THR A 406 -10.95 20.38 -8.55
N VAL A 407 -11.53 21.41 -7.92
CA VAL A 407 -11.55 21.56 -6.45
C VAL A 407 -12.96 21.34 -5.88
N ASP A 408 -13.95 21.08 -6.75
CA ASP A 408 -15.33 20.87 -6.33
C ASP A 408 -15.46 19.55 -5.55
N PRO A 409 -15.97 19.59 -4.31
CA PRO A 409 -16.03 18.40 -3.45
C PRO A 409 -16.94 17.30 -3.99
N ASN A 410 -18.03 17.64 -4.72
CA ASN A 410 -18.92 16.62 -5.27
C ASN A 410 -18.27 15.91 -6.46
N THR A 411 -17.54 16.65 -7.30
CA THR A 411 -16.77 16.05 -8.39
C THR A 411 -15.63 15.21 -7.83
N ILE A 412 -14.92 15.66 -6.79
CA ILE A 412 -13.86 14.87 -6.14
C ILE A 412 -14.42 13.57 -5.55
N ASP A 413 -15.58 13.61 -4.89
CA ASP A 413 -16.24 12.40 -4.36
C ASP A 413 -16.60 11.40 -5.46
N LEU A 414 -17.15 11.88 -6.59
CA LEU A 414 -17.40 11.03 -7.76
C LEU A 414 -16.10 10.43 -8.30
N GLN A 415 -15.05 11.25 -8.46
CA GLN A 415 -13.75 10.80 -8.94
C GLN A 415 -13.11 9.75 -8.03
N ALA A 416 -13.23 9.91 -6.71
CA ALA A 416 -12.78 8.92 -5.74
C ALA A 416 -13.54 7.59 -5.88
N LYS A 417 -14.86 7.62 -6.12
CA LYS A 417 -15.65 6.40 -6.41
C LYS A 417 -15.20 5.72 -7.71
N VAL A 418 -14.87 6.49 -8.75
CA VAL A 418 -14.33 5.96 -10.01
C VAL A 418 -12.97 5.28 -9.78
N CYS A 419 -12.05 5.95 -9.07
CA CYS A 419 -10.74 5.42 -8.74
C CYS A 419 -10.82 4.18 -7.83
N SER A 420 -11.77 4.16 -6.89
CA SER A 420 -12.13 3.00 -6.07
C SER A 420 -12.46 1.78 -6.95
N TYR A 421 -13.31 1.94 -7.96
CA TYR A 421 -13.62 0.88 -8.92
C TYR A 421 -12.38 0.41 -9.71
N LEU A 422 -11.60 1.36 -10.25
CA LEU A 422 -10.39 1.06 -11.01
C LEU A 422 -9.34 0.32 -10.15
N HIS A 423 -9.26 0.66 -8.87
CA HIS A 423 -8.39 0.00 -7.89
C HIS A 423 -8.76 -1.49 -7.77
N SER A 424 -10.03 -1.79 -7.50
CA SER A 424 -10.51 -3.17 -7.43
C SER A 424 -10.31 -3.93 -8.74
N ALA A 425 -10.49 -3.26 -9.89
CA ALA A 425 -10.33 -3.87 -11.21
C ALA A 425 -8.87 -4.28 -11.52
N PHE A 426 -7.87 -3.42 -11.23
CA PHE A 426 -6.48 -3.81 -11.47
C PHE A 426 -6.03 -4.90 -10.49
N PHE A 427 -6.46 -4.83 -9.22
CA PHE A 427 -6.13 -5.85 -8.22
C PHE A 427 -6.68 -7.23 -8.62
N LEU A 428 -7.94 -7.26 -9.06
CA LEU A 428 -8.56 -8.48 -9.56
C LEU A 428 -7.84 -9.01 -10.79
N ARG A 429 -7.49 -8.15 -11.75
CA ARG A 429 -6.73 -8.55 -12.95
C ARG A 429 -5.40 -9.20 -12.59
N THR A 430 -4.66 -8.63 -11.65
CA THR A 430 -3.39 -9.22 -11.18
C THR A 430 -3.60 -10.62 -10.59
N ARG A 431 -4.74 -10.85 -9.91
CA ARG A 431 -5.06 -12.13 -9.28
C ARG A 431 -5.54 -13.20 -10.26
N VAL A 432 -6.46 -12.86 -11.16
CA VAL A 432 -7.11 -13.86 -12.05
C VAL A 432 -6.52 -13.92 -13.45
N GLY A 433 -5.65 -12.97 -13.81
CA GLY A 433 -5.11 -12.81 -15.17
C GLY A 433 -5.99 -11.94 -16.07
N GLU A 434 -5.41 -11.51 -17.19
CA GLU A 434 -6.07 -10.59 -18.13
C GLU A 434 -7.27 -11.21 -18.84
N GLU A 435 -7.11 -12.39 -19.45
CA GLU A 435 -8.17 -13.06 -20.21
C GLU A 435 -9.43 -13.38 -19.37
N PRO A 436 -9.31 -13.96 -18.15
CA PRO A 436 -10.47 -14.19 -17.30
C PRO A 436 -11.14 -12.87 -16.86
N HIS A 437 -10.34 -11.84 -16.55
CA HIS A 437 -10.88 -10.54 -16.17
C HIS A 437 -11.64 -9.88 -17.32
N VAL A 438 -11.12 -9.91 -18.55
CA VAL A 438 -11.80 -9.40 -19.75
C VAL A 438 -13.10 -10.15 -20.02
N THR A 439 -13.11 -11.48 -19.84
CA THR A 439 -14.31 -12.30 -20.00
C THR A 439 -15.39 -11.90 -18.99
N MET A 440 -15.01 -11.70 -17.72
CA MET A 440 -15.90 -11.22 -16.67
C MET A 440 -16.47 -9.82 -16.99
N LEU A 441 -15.61 -8.88 -17.41
CA LEU A 441 -16.03 -7.52 -17.77
C LEU A 441 -17.00 -7.50 -18.95
N LYS A 442 -16.84 -8.38 -19.95
CA LYS A 442 -17.84 -8.55 -21.03
C LYS A 442 -19.20 -9.01 -20.49
N GLY A 443 -19.19 -9.89 -19.49
CA GLY A 443 -20.40 -10.28 -18.76
C GLY A 443 -21.07 -9.10 -18.06
N HIS A 444 -20.29 -8.27 -17.36
CA HIS A 444 -20.79 -7.05 -16.71
C HIS A 444 -21.34 -6.04 -17.72
N LEU A 445 -20.66 -5.84 -18.85
CA LEU A 445 -21.10 -4.94 -19.92
C LEU A 445 -22.51 -5.32 -20.42
N ASN A 446 -22.71 -6.60 -20.74
CA ASN A 446 -24.00 -7.10 -21.21
C ASN A 446 -25.11 -6.94 -20.14
N ALA A 447 -24.76 -7.17 -18.87
CA ALA A 447 -25.70 -7.00 -17.76
C ALA A 447 -26.13 -5.53 -17.60
N LEU A 448 -25.18 -4.60 -17.62
CA LEU A 448 -25.41 -3.16 -17.50
C LEU A 448 -26.21 -2.61 -18.70
N GLN A 449 -25.90 -3.06 -19.93
CA GLN A 449 -26.66 -2.68 -21.12
C GLN A 449 -28.12 -3.13 -21.04
N LYS A 450 -28.36 -4.38 -20.64
CA LYS A 450 -29.72 -4.90 -20.44
C LYS A 450 -30.48 -4.16 -19.32
N GLU A 451 -29.78 -3.75 -18.26
CA GLU A 451 -30.36 -2.95 -17.19
C GLU A 451 -30.73 -1.54 -17.67
N LYS A 452 -29.87 -0.93 -18.49
CA LYS A 452 -30.12 0.37 -19.13
C LYS A 452 -31.33 0.33 -20.09
N GLU A 453 -31.48 -0.73 -20.88
CA GLU A 453 -32.65 -0.92 -21.75
C GLU A 453 -33.96 -1.11 -20.97
N ARG A 454 -33.88 -1.72 -19.77
CA ARG A 454 -35.04 -1.93 -18.90
C ARG A 454 -35.48 -0.67 -18.16
N GLN A 455 -34.60 0.31 -17.98
CA GLN A 455 -34.99 1.58 -17.39
C GLN A 455 -35.88 2.34 -18.40
N PRO A 456 -37.18 2.51 -18.13
CA PRO A 456 -38.05 3.22 -19.04
C PRO A 456 -37.54 4.65 -19.21
N SER A 457 -37.33 5.08 -20.46
CA SER A 457 -36.83 6.41 -20.83
C SER A 457 -37.67 7.59 -20.30
N ASN A 458 -38.83 7.29 -19.72
CA ASN A 458 -39.80 8.24 -19.20
C ASN A 458 -40.02 8.15 -17.68
N SER A 459 -39.18 7.43 -16.92
CA SER A 459 -39.19 7.65 -15.47
C SER A 459 -38.70 9.08 -15.22
N PRO A 460 -39.55 10.00 -14.70
CA PRO A 460 -39.12 11.35 -14.38
C PRO A 460 -37.88 11.23 -13.50
N LEU A 461 -36.77 11.82 -13.96
CA LEU A 461 -35.44 11.79 -13.35
C LEU A 461 -35.59 11.63 -11.83
N PRO A 462 -35.14 10.51 -11.24
CA PRO A 462 -35.13 10.40 -9.79
C PRO A 462 -34.38 11.64 -9.30
N ARG A 463 -35.11 12.52 -8.58
CA ARG A 463 -34.54 13.72 -7.96
C ARG A 463 -33.22 13.27 -7.35
N SER A 464 -32.13 13.82 -7.89
CA SER A 464 -30.76 13.54 -7.47
C SER A 464 -30.75 13.35 -5.95
N PHE A 465 -30.44 12.12 -5.54
CA PHE A 465 -30.11 11.79 -4.16
C PHE A 465 -28.83 12.58 -3.85
N GLY A 466 -28.98 13.79 -3.31
CA GLY A 466 -27.84 14.70 -3.09
C GLY A 466 -28.17 16.18 -2.91
N GLY A 467 -29.40 16.61 -3.16
CA GLY A 467 -29.85 17.93 -2.72
C GLY A 467 -30.69 17.84 -1.45
N GLN A 468 -30.06 17.71 -0.26
CA GLN A 468 -30.71 18.28 0.91
C GLN A 468 -31.00 19.74 0.56
N GLN A 469 -32.27 20.15 0.62
CA GLN A 469 -32.58 21.58 0.53
C GLN A 469 -31.70 22.30 1.55
N PRO A 470 -31.10 23.46 1.20
CA PRO A 470 -30.46 24.27 2.19
C PRO A 470 -31.57 24.75 3.14
N LEU A 471 -31.73 24.06 4.26
CA LEU A 471 -32.16 24.73 5.48
C LEU A 471 -31.21 25.92 5.60
N ALA A 472 -31.77 27.12 5.62
CA ALA A 472 -31.03 28.36 5.72
C ALA A 472 -29.89 28.17 6.73
N VAL A 473 -28.66 28.16 6.21
CA VAL A 473 -27.45 27.99 7.01
C VAL A 473 -27.43 29.20 7.95
N PRO A 474 -27.61 29.02 9.28
CA PRO A 474 -27.24 30.08 10.20
C PRO A 474 -25.76 30.39 9.94
N PRO A 475 -25.32 31.67 10.01
CA PRO A 475 -23.94 32.04 9.76
C PRO A 475 -23.00 31.11 10.55
N PRO A 476 -21.85 30.72 9.96
CA PRO A 476 -20.97 29.74 10.58
C PRO A 476 -20.58 30.23 11.98
N GLN A 477 -21.18 29.64 13.00
CA GLN A 477 -20.63 29.70 14.33
C GLN A 477 -19.38 28.82 14.28
N ASN A 478 -18.24 29.48 14.05
CA ASN A 478 -16.92 28.94 14.32
C ASN A 478 -16.92 28.34 15.73
N ASN A 479 -17.13 27.04 15.81
CA ASN A 479 -16.96 26.29 17.04
C ASN A 479 -16.22 24.98 16.75
N TYR A 480 -15.14 25.06 15.96
CA TYR A 480 -14.01 24.15 16.11
C TYR A 480 -13.07 24.72 17.15
N ASN A 481 -13.54 24.71 18.40
CA ASN A 481 -12.64 24.78 19.53
C ASN A 481 -12.03 23.37 19.62
N TYR A 482 -10.83 23.20 19.07
CA TYR A 482 -9.95 22.12 19.50
C TYR A 482 -9.72 22.33 21.00
N MET A 483 -10.54 21.67 21.84
CA MET A 483 -10.30 21.61 23.27
C MET A 483 -9.04 20.76 23.48
N MET A 484 -7.90 21.43 23.54
CA MET A 484 -6.82 21.00 24.43
C MET A 484 -7.43 20.78 25.82
N PRO A 485 -7.10 19.68 26.52
CA PRO A 485 -7.59 19.46 27.88
C PRO A 485 -7.09 20.59 28.78
N GLN A 486 -7.98 21.50 29.17
CA GLN A 486 -7.67 22.47 30.22
C GLN A 486 -7.53 21.74 31.55
N MET A 487 -6.30 21.70 32.06
CA MET A 487 -6.00 21.36 33.44
C MET A 487 -6.68 22.38 34.38
N PRO A 488 -7.44 21.94 35.40
CA PRO A 488 -8.08 22.85 36.33
C PRO A 488 -7.04 23.45 37.29
N TYR A 489 -6.73 24.73 37.15
CA TYR A 489 -6.07 25.49 38.21
C TYR A 489 -7.12 25.89 39.25
N GLN A 490 -7.04 25.28 40.43
CA GLN A 490 -7.71 25.77 41.64
C GLN A 490 -7.16 27.16 42.00
N GLN A 491 -8.01 28.17 41.85
CA GLN A 491 -7.71 29.53 42.31
C GLN A 491 -7.96 29.58 43.83
N GLN A 492 -6.88 29.53 44.60
CA GLN A 492 -6.93 29.71 46.05
C GLN A 492 -7.05 31.21 46.35
N GLN A 493 -8.21 31.63 46.84
CA GLN A 493 -8.46 32.99 47.31
C GLN A 493 -7.59 33.28 48.54
N GLN A 494 -6.81 34.38 48.51
CA GLN A 494 -6.26 34.99 49.72
C GLN A 494 -7.04 36.27 50.09
N PRO A 495 -7.15 36.61 51.39
CA PRO A 495 -7.99 37.69 51.87
C PRO A 495 -7.30 39.05 51.78
N GLY A 496 -8.12 40.07 51.55
CA GLY A 496 -7.70 41.41 51.18
C GLY A 496 -6.83 42.16 52.20
N MET A 497 -5.93 42.96 51.64
CA MET A 497 -5.29 44.09 52.29
C MET A 497 -5.53 45.33 51.43
N MET A 498 -6.07 46.37 52.05
CA MET A 498 -6.33 47.67 51.43
C MET A 498 -5.01 48.31 50.96
N MET A 499 -4.97 48.83 49.73
CA MET A 499 -3.87 49.67 49.26
C MET A 499 -4.38 51.07 48.93
N MET A 500 -3.78 52.04 49.64
CA MET A 500 -3.81 53.47 49.33
C MET A 500 -3.21 53.75 47.95
N HIS A 501 -3.81 54.69 47.23
CA HIS A 501 -3.20 55.37 46.09
C HIS A 501 -1.99 56.22 46.50
N PRO A 502 -1.00 56.35 45.59
CA PRO A 502 -0.35 57.63 45.35
C PRO A 502 -0.41 58.04 43.86
N PRO A 503 -0.32 59.34 43.56
CA PRO A 503 -0.49 59.84 42.20
C PRO A 503 0.82 59.92 41.43
N GLY A 504 0.72 59.60 40.13
CA GLY A 504 1.46 60.23 39.05
C GLY A 504 2.95 59.88 38.90
N GLN A 505 3.27 59.18 37.82
CA GLN A 505 4.39 59.57 36.96
C GLN A 505 4.33 58.93 35.57
N MET A 506 4.48 59.83 34.58
CA MET A 506 4.88 59.73 33.18
C MET A 506 4.87 58.38 32.42
N ASN A 507 4.17 58.44 31.29
CA ASN A 507 4.57 57.96 29.95
C ASN A 507 5.89 57.19 29.86
N MET A 508 5.83 55.97 29.27
CA MET A 508 6.75 55.50 28.22
C MET A 508 6.23 54.19 27.59
N TYR A 509 6.21 54.18 26.25
CA TYR A 509 6.11 53.07 25.30
C TYR A 509 4.86 52.16 25.28
N ASN A 510 3.94 52.57 24.41
CA ASN A 510 2.93 51.76 23.74
C ASN A 510 3.63 50.80 22.75
N ASN A 511 3.78 49.52 23.11
CA ASN A 511 4.26 48.48 22.20
C ASN A 511 3.03 47.81 21.58
N GLN A 512 2.51 48.40 20.50
CA GLN A 512 1.54 47.73 19.64
C GLN A 512 2.22 46.50 19.03
N MET A 513 1.80 45.32 19.46
CA MET A 513 2.08 44.08 18.73
C MET A 513 1.47 44.21 17.34
N GLN A 514 2.32 44.47 16.34
CA GLN A 514 2.00 44.22 14.95
C GLN A 514 1.69 42.74 14.83
N VAL A 515 0.46 42.43 14.42
CA VAL A 515 0.12 41.11 13.89
C VAL A 515 1.07 40.84 12.72
N PRO A 516 1.89 39.78 12.76
CA PRO A 516 2.77 39.48 11.64
C PRO A 516 1.90 39.20 10.41
N MET A 517 2.17 39.91 9.32
CA MET A 517 1.58 39.58 8.03
C MET A 517 1.90 38.13 7.67
N PRO A 518 0.98 37.40 7.03
CA PRO A 518 1.25 36.03 6.58
C PRO A 518 2.50 36.02 5.68
N PRO A 519 3.37 35.01 5.82
CA PRO A 519 4.54 34.90 4.96
C PRO A 519 4.07 34.83 3.49
N PRO A 520 4.75 35.51 2.55
CA PRO A 520 4.50 35.29 1.14
C PRO A 520 4.72 33.80 0.81
N PRO A 521 4.02 33.24 -0.19
CA PRO A 521 4.23 31.86 -0.61
C PRO A 521 5.72 31.63 -0.91
N PRO A 522 6.25 30.42 -0.64
CA PRO A 522 7.68 30.14 -0.74
C PRO A 522 8.19 30.40 -2.15
N GLY A 523 8.75 31.59 -2.36
CA GLY A 523 9.55 31.93 -3.51
C GLY A 523 10.91 31.27 -3.36
N TYR A 524 11.25 30.43 -4.33
CA TYR A 524 12.58 29.89 -4.54
C TYR A 524 13.66 30.97 -4.39
N TYR A 525 14.47 30.91 -3.34
CA TYR A 525 15.80 31.51 -3.37
C TYR A 525 16.68 30.61 -4.23
N GLY A 526 16.74 30.92 -5.52
CA GLY A 526 17.83 30.46 -6.37
C GLY A 526 19.15 30.98 -5.80
N ASN A 527 20.13 30.09 -5.66
CA ASN A 527 21.52 30.40 -5.37
C ASN A 527 22.04 31.46 -6.36
N GLN A 528 22.00 32.74 -5.98
CA GLN A 528 22.91 33.73 -6.55
C GLN A 528 24.27 33.51 -5.89
N GLN A 529 25.21 32.97 -6.66
CA GLN A 529 26.63 33.04 -6.32
C GLN A 529 26.98 34.51 -6.07
N GLN A 530 27.39 34.81 -4.84
CA GLN A 530 27.97 36.10 -4.49
C GLN A 530 29.23 36.32 -5.35
N GLN A 531 29.12 37.19 -6.36
CA GLN A 531 30.29 37.81 -6.97
C GLN A 531 30.90 38.76 -5.94
N TYR A 532 32.05 38.39 -5.40
CA TYR A 532 32.88 39.31 -4.62
C TYR A 532 33.37 40.46 -5.52
N PRO A 533 33.38 41.71 -5.03
CA PRO A 533 33.99 42.82 -5.75
C PRO A 533 35.51 42.61 -5.86
N PRO A 534 36.15 43.00 -6.98
CA PRO A 534 37.59 42.87 -7.12
C PRO A 534 38.34 43.77 -6.13
N PRO A 535 39.53 43.37 -5.65
CA PRO A 535 40.32 44.15 -4.72
C PRO A 535 40.84 45.45 -5.38
N PRO A 536 41.05 46.53 -4.60
CA PRO A 536 41.57 47.79 -5.12
C PRO A 536 43.04 47.64 -5.54
N PRO A 537 43.49 48.42 -6.55
CA PRO A 537 44.86 48.34 -7.03
C PRO A 537 45.86 48.85 -5.98
N PRO A 538 47.09 48.31 -5.97
CA PRO A 538 48.11 48.73 -5.01
C PRO A 538 48.56 50.15 -5.30
N TYR A 539 48.59 50.98 -4.25
CA TYR A 539 49.25 52.27 -4.28
C TYR A 539 50.75 52.06 -4.47
N TYR A 540 51.28 52.52 -5.61
CA TYR A 540 52.71 52.67 -5.82
C TYR A 540 53.23 53.78 -4.90
N ARG A 541 54.27 53.45 -4.12
CA ARG A 541 55.19 54.42 -3.55
C ARG A 541 56.62 53.95 -3.79
#